data_AF-A0A661VS88-F1
#
_entry.id   AF-A0A661VS88-F1
#
_cell.length_a   1.000
_cell.length_b   1.000
_cell.length_c   1.000
_cell.angle_alpha   90.00
_cell.angle_beta   90.00
_cell.angle_gamma   90.00
#
_symmetry.space_group_name_H-M   'P 1'
#
loop_
_entity.id
_entity.type
_entity.pdbx_description
1 polymer ?
#
loop_
_entity_poly.entity_id
_entity_poly.type
_entity_poly.pdbx_seq_one_letter_code
_entity_poly.pdbx_strand_id
1 'polypeptide(L)'
;MTANIKMMTVPPQVAEAFGEAKRLTVMERLALAKLLLESVLVSELSEEADWSARGLEAFQKDWDNAEDAIYDNWRDQYGVPAR
;
A
#
# COMPACT_ATOMS: atom_id res chain seq x y z
N MET A 1 24.12 17.84 -14.87
CA MET A 1 23.45 16.68 -14.26
C MET A 1 22.47 16.12 -15.27
N THR A 2 22.90 15.17 -16.10
CA THR A 2 22.04 14.47 -17.07
C THR A 2 21.45 13.26 -16.36
N ALA A 3 20.12 13.22 -16.24
CA ALA A 3 19.42 12.06 -15.70
C ALA A 3 19.75 10.85 -16.56
N ASN A 4 20.41 9.87 -15.94
CA ASN A 4 20.78 8.61 -16.58
C ASN A 4 19.50 7.77 -16.67
N ILE A 5 18.69 7.99 -17.70
CA ILE A 5 17.55 7.11 -18.02
C ILE A 5 18.17 5.78 -18.40
N LYS A 6 18.26 4.87 -17.41
CA LYS A 6 18.67 3.50 -17.62
C LYS A 6 17.76 2.93 -18.69
N MET A 7 18.26 2.77 -19.92
CA MET A 7 17.51 2.11 -20.98
C MET A 7 17.23 0.70 -20.50
N MET A 8 16.01 0.48 -19.98
CA MET A 8 15.53 -0.85 -19.67
C MET A 8 15.40 -1.56 -21.00
N THR A 9 16.40 -2.37 -21.32
CA THR A 9 16.32 -3.33 -22.40
C THR A 9 15.12 -4.22 -22.10
N VAL A 10 14.07 -4.08 -22.90
CA VAL A 10 12.85 -4.88 -22.76
C VAL A 10 13.25 -6.35 -22.96
N PRO A 11 12.98 -7.23 -21.97
CA PRO A 11 13.31 -8.64 -22.12
C PRO A 11 12.65 -9.21 -23.39
N PRO A 12 13.31 -10.13 -24.11
CA PRO A 12 12.80 -10.64 -25.38
C PRO A 12 11.40 -11.28 -25.24
N GLN A 13 11.14 -11.92 -24.10
CA GLN A 13 9.84 -12.51 -23.75
C GLN A 13 8.73 -11.45 -23.63
N VAL A 14 9.06 -10.26 -23.11
CA VAL A 14 8.11 -9.14 -23.00
C VAL A 14 7.86 -8.55 -24.38
N ALA A 15 8.89 -8.39 -25.21
CA ALA A 15 8.74 -7.91 -26.58
C ALA A 15 7.84 -8.84 -27.43
N GLU A 16 7.99 -10.16 -27.26
CA GLU A 16 7.13 -11.17 -27.88
C GLU A 16 5.68 -11.04 -27.43
N ALA A 17 5.42 -10.92 -26.12
CA ALA A 17 4.09 -10.71 -25.58
C ALA A 17 3.42 -9.44 -26.12
N PHE A 18 4.17 -8.33 -26.28
CA PHE A 18 3.68 -7.12 -26.93
C PHE A 18 3.41 -7.32 -28.43
N GLY A 19 4.19 -8.18 -29.10
CA GLY A 19 3.94 -8.61 -30.47
C GLY A 19 2.60 -9.32 -30.62
N GLU A 20 2.30 -10.26 -29.73
CA GLU A 20 1.02 -10.98 -29.71
C GLU A 20 -0.15 -10.06 -29.33
N ALA A 21 0.04 -9.17 -28.35
CA ALA A 21 -0.98 -8.18 -27.98
C ALA A 21 -1.37 -7.24 -29.14
N LYS A 22 -0.48 -6.99 -30.10
CA LYS A 22 -0.81 -6.20 -31.30
C LYS A 22 -1.79 -6.90 -32.24
N ARG A 23 -1.89 -8.24 -32.18
CA ARG A 23 -2.84 -9.02 -32.99
C ARG A 23 -4.26 -8.96 -32.46
N LEU A 24 -4.43 -8.55 -31.20
CA LEU A 24 -5.74 -8.37 -30.57
C LEU A 24 -6.47 -7.14 -31.13
N THR A 25 -7.78 -7.17 -31.05
CA THR A 25 -8.64 -6.01 -31.28
C THR A 25 -8.40 -4.93 -30.21
N VAL A 26 -8.90 -3.72 -30.45
CA VAL A 26 -8.80 -2.61 -29.48
C VAL A 26 -9.46 -2.99 -28.14
N MET A 27 -10.61 -3.66 -28.18
CA MET A 27 -11.35 -4.05 -26.97
C MET A 27 -10.61 -5.12 -26.17
N GLU A 28 -10.05 -6.11 -26.85
CA GLU A 28 -9.26 -7.16 -26.19
C GLU A 28 -7.97 -6.61 -25.58
N ARG A 29 -7.30 -5.66 -26.26
CA ARG A 29 -6.13 -4.97 -25.69
C ARG A 29 -6.50 -4.17 -24.44
N LEU A 30 -7.62 -3.47 -24.44
CA LEU A 30 -8.10 -2.72 -23.27
C LEU A 30 -8.45 -3.65 -22.12
N ALA A 31 -9.11 -4.78 -22.40
CA ALA A 31 -9.41 -5.79 -21.39
C ALA A 31 -8.13 -6.39 -20.78
N LEU A 32 -7.14 -6.74 -21.62
CA LEU A 32 -5.84 -7.24 -21.17
C LEU A 32 -5.10 -6.22 -20.31
N ALA A 33 -5.06 -4.95 -20.74
CA ALA A 33 -4.43 -3.87 -19.98
C ALA A 33 -5.07 -3.69 -18.60
N LYS A 34 -6.41 -3.74 -18.53
CA LYS A 34 -7.14 -3.68 -17.27
C LYS A 34 -6.77 -4.84 -16.34
N LEU A 35 -6.80 -6.08 -16.84
CA LEU A 35 -6.49 -7.28 -16.04
C LEU A 35 -5.04 -7.27 -15.52
N LEU A 36 -4.08 -6.85 -16.36
CA LEU A 36 -2.69 -6.72 -15.94
C LEU A 36 -2.52 -5.65 -14.87
N LEU A 37 -3.17 -4.50 -15.03
CA LEU A 37 -3.14 -3.44 -14.02
C LEU A 37 -3.75 -3.92 -12.70
N GLU A 38 -4.91 -4.60 -12.75
CA GLU A 38 -5.56 -5.18 -11.57
C GLU A 38 -4.66 -6.22 -10.88
N SER A 39 -3.93 -7.05 -11.63
CA SER A 39 -3.03 -8.05 -11.03
C SER A 39 -1.87 -7.44 -10.24
N VAL A 40 -1.39 -6.26 -10.64
CA VAL A 40 -0.33 -5.54 -9.92
C VAL A 40 -0.92 -4.83 -8.70
N LEU A 41 -2.02 -4.11 -8.90
CA LEU A 41 -2.64 -3.32 -7.84
C LEU A 41 -3.20 -4.20 -6.71
N VAL A 42 -3.81 -5.35 -7.02
CA VAL A 42 -4.33 -6.26 -5.98
C VAL A 42 -3.20 -6.78 -5.09
N SER A 43 -2.00 -7.02 -5.65
CA SER A 43 -0.86 -7.47 -4.86
C SER A 43 -0.33 -6.38 -3.93
N GLU A 44 -0.07 -5.18 -4.47
CA GLU A 44 0.50 -4.08 -3.68
C GLU A 44 -0.49 -3.53 -2.63
N LEU A 45 -1.77 -3.38 -3.01
CA LEU A 45 -2.80 -2.89 -2.09
C LEU A 45 -3.16 -3.93 -1.02
N SER A 46 -3.07 -5.23 -1.33
CA SER A 46 -3.26 -6.29 -0.32
C SER A 46 -2.14 -6.27 0.72
N GLU A 47 -0.89 -6.10 0.29
CA GLU A 47 0.23 -6.03 1.23
C GLU A 47 0.17 -4.76 2.10
N GLU A 48 -0.11 -3.60 1.51
CA GLU A 48 -0.21 -2.34 2.27
C GLU A 48 -1.43 -2.31 3.21
N ALA A 49 -2.56 -2.88 2.80
CA ALA A 49 -3.72 -3.06 3.66
C ALA A 49 -3.41 -3.99 4.86
N ASP A 50 -2.64 -5.05 4.64
CA ASP A 50 -2.22 -5.97 5.71
C ASP A 50 -1.28 -5.30 6.72
N TRP A 51 -0.33 -4.48 6.25
CA TRP A 51 0.55 -3.70 7.14
C TRP A 51 -0.23 -2.66 7.95
N SER A 52 -1.16 -1.96 7.30
CA SER A 52 -2.01 -0.96 7.95
C SER A 52 -2.91 -1.60 9.02
N ALA A 53 -3.52 -2.75 8.72
CA ALA A 53 -4.35 -3.49 9.66
C ALA A 53 -3.55 -3.97 10.88
N ARG A 54 -2.37 -4.55 10.67
CA ARG A 54 -1.47 -4.99 11.76
C ARG A 54 -0.99 -3.82 12.62
N GLY A 55 -0.66 -2.69 11.99
CA GLY A 55 -0.26 -1.47 12.70
C GLY A 55 -1.40 -0.93 13.57
N LEU A 56 -2.62 -0.91 13.04
CA LEU A 56 -3.80 -0.46 13.78
C LEU A 56 -4.12 -1.39 14.96
N GLU A 57 -4.06 -2.70 14.78
CA GLU A 57 -4.28 -3.68 15.84
C GLU A 57 -3.26 -3.53 16.98
N ALA A 58 -1.98 -3.40 16.64
CA ALA A 58 -0.91 -3.17 17.62
C ALA A 58 -1.10 -1.84 18.36
N PHE A 59 -1.39 -0.75 17.62
CA PHE A 59 -1.65 0.56 18.22
C PHE A 59 -2.86 0.53 19.14
N GLN A 60 -3.96 -0.10 18.75
CA GLN A 60 -5.17 -0.17 19.56
C GLN A 60 -4.91 -0.92 20.88
N LYS A 61 -4.12 -1.99 20.84
CA LYS A 61 -3.72 -2.74 22.03
C LYS A 61 -2.86 -1.90 22.99
N ASP A 62 -1.91 -1.15 22.44
CA ASP A 62 -1.04 -0.28 23.25
C ASP A 62 -1.76 0.97 23.74
N TRP A 63 -2.74 1.48 22.99
CA TRP A 63 -3.53 2.65 23.36
C TRP A 63 -4.54 2.35 24.47
N ASP A 64 -5.20 1.19 24.42
CA ASP A 64 -6.19 0.75 25.41
C ASP A 64 -5.53 -0.08 26.53
N ASN A 65 -4.41 0.41 27.05
CA ASN A 65 -3.66 -0.28 28.08
C ASN A 65 -4.03 0.27 29.49
N ALA A 66 -4.30 -0.64 30.43
CA ALA A 66 -4.75 -0.27 31.77
C ALA A 66 -3.63 0.38 32.62
N GLU A 67 -2.37 0.21 32.23
CA GLU A 67 -1.22 0.79 32.91
C GLU A 67 -1.09 2.29 32.62
N ASP A 68 -1.44 2.75 31.41
CA ASP A 68 -1.39 4.15 30.99
C ASP A 68 -2.71 4.87 31.25
N ALA A 69 -3.83 4.14 31.37
CA ALA A 69 -5.10 4.68 31.84
C ALA A 69 -4.98 5.33 33.24
N ILE A 70 -3.96 4.96 34.03
CA ILE A 70 -3.66 5.63 35.31
C ILE A 70 -3.21 7.08 35.14
N TYR A 71 -2.76 7.47 33.94
CA TYR A 71 -2.40 8.85 33.64
C TYR A 71 -3.59 9.67 33.16
N ASP A 72 -4.76 9.09 32.90
CA ASP A 72 -5.94 9.86 32.47
C ASP A 72 -6.40 10.86 33.55
N ASN A 73 -6.20 10.50 34.82
CA ASN A 73 -6.51 11.34 35.98
C ASN A 73 -5.29 12.14 36.49
N TRP A 74 -4.24 12.34 35.67
CA TRP A 74 -3.02 13.05 36.09
C TRP A 74 -3.30 14.41 36.73
N ARG A 75 -4.35 15.10 36.27
CA ARG A 75 -4.75 16.38 36.85
C ARG A 75 -5.13 16.26 38.32
N ASP A 76 -5.86 15.22 38.69
CA ASP A 76 -6.24 14.96 40.07
C ASP A 76 -5.02 14.56 40.91
N GLN A 77 -4.08 13.81 40.33
CA GLN A 77 -2.85 13.39 41.02
C GLN A 77 -1.89 14.56 41.31
N TYR A 78 -1.84 15.56 40.43
CA TYR A 78 -0.94 16.71 40.55
C TYR A 78 -1.65 18.01 40.96
N GLY A 79 -2.94 17.96 41.32
CA GLY A 79 -3.70 19.13 41.79
C GLY A 79 -3.93 20.20 40.72
N VAL A 80 -3.95 19.82 39.44
CA VAL A 80 -4.18 20.73 38.32
C VAL A 80 -5.69 20.93 38.13
N PRO A 81 -6.22 22.16 38.20
CA PRO A 81 -7.65 22.41 38.03
C PRO A 81 -8.18 21.95 36.66
N ALA A 82 -9.36 21.35 36.63
CA ALA A 82 -10.14 21.22 35.40
C ALA A 82 -10.56 22.62 34.92
N ARG A 83 -10.44 22.89 33.63
CA ARG A 83 -10.82 24.18 33.02
C ARG A 83 -12.33 24.32 32.90
#